data_AF-A0A3P3ZPM0-F1
#
_entry.id   AF-A0A3P3ZPM0-F1
#
_cell.length_a   1.000
_cell.length_b   1.000
_cell.length_c   1.000
_cell.angle_alpha   90.00
_cell.angle_beta   90.00
_cell.angle_gamma   90.00
#
_symmetry.space_group_name_H-M   'P 1'
#
loop_
_entity.id
_entity.type
_entity.pdbx_description
1 polymer ?
#
loop_
_entity_poly.entity_id
_entity_poly.type
_entity_poly.pdbx_seq_one_letter_code
_entity_poly.pdbx_strand_id
1 'polypeptide(L)'
;MPNPEFEGIGRQIKAALMKAGGPDLVQEVYVHKVHTGETQLTHIHHRQSPMTLMKGLADAGVTWQSEAIFQEETGNPITHVEIPATQNATAIYAAGVVKGAPHPQTAQAWVDFLKSPKAQAIFAHYGFKPYPEATDKSSILR
;
A
#
# COMPACT_ATOMS: atom_id res chain seq x y z
N MET A 1 -3.72 -0.80 -12.91
CA MET A 1 -3.09 0.19 -12.01
C MET A 1 -4.13 0.83 -11.11
N PRO A 2 -3.83 1.11 -9.84
CA PRO A 2 -4.73 1.82 -8.94
C PRO A 2 -5.15 3.20 -9.47
N ASN A 3 -6.43 3.56 -9.36
CA ASN A 3 -6.89 4.84 -9.89
C ASN A 3 -6.47 6.01 -8.96
N PRO A 4 -5.61 6.93 -9.42
CA PRO A 4 -5.07 8.00 -8.58
C PRO A 4 -6.10 9.06 -8.18
N GLU A 5 -7.28 9.10 -8.79
CA GLU A 5 -8.32 10.09 -8.48
C GLU A 5 -8.94 9.87 -7.10
N PHE A 6 -9.11 8.62 -6.69
CA PHE A 6 -9.75 8.26 -5.41
C PHE A 6 -8.93 7.29 -4.56
N GLU A 7 -7.89 6.66 -5.11
CA GLU A 7 -7.06 5.72 -4.36
C GLU A 7 -5.73 6.35 -3.93
N GLY A 8 -5.54 6.49 -2.61
CA GLY A 8 -4.32 7.07 -2.05
C GLY A 8 -3.03 6.35 -2.46
N ILE A 9 -3.09 5.03 -2.68
CA ILE A 9 -1.95 4.24 -3.17
C ILE A 9 -1.49 4.67 -4.56
N GLY A 10 -2.40 5.16 -5.42
CA GLY A 10 -2.06 5.61 -6.78
C GLY A 10 -1.01 6.72 -6.78
N ARG A 11 -1.03 7.61 -5.77
CA ARG A 11 0.02 8.64 -5.59
C ARG A 11 1.38 8.04 -5.24
N GLN A 12 1.41 7.03 -4.38
CA GLN A 12 2.66 6.35 -3.98
C GLN A 12 3.25 5.58 -5.17
N ILE A 13 2.40 4.95 -5.98
CA ILE A 13 2.83 4.24 -7.18
C ILE A 13 3.36 5.22 -8.23
N LYS A 14 2.70 6.37 -8.44
CA LYS A 14 3.25 7.43 -9.30
C LYS A 14 4.61 7.91 -8.82
N ALA A 15 4.81 8.07 -7.51
CA ALA A 15 6.11 8.42 -6.95
C ALA A 15 7.16 7.32 -7.18
N ALA A 16 6.79 6.04 -7.07
CA ALA A 16 7.68 4.93 -7.38
C ALA A 16 8.08 4.88 -8.86
N LEU A 17 7.12 5.04 -9.78
CA LEU A 17 7.39 5.15 -11.21
C LEU A 17 8.30 6.35 -11.55
N MET A 18 8.06 7.50 -10.90
CA MET A 18 8.92 8.68 -11.05
C MET A 18 10.37 8.39 -10.62
N LYS A 19 10.58 7.67 -9.51
CA LYS A 19 11.93 7.25 -9.11
C LYS A 19 12.57 6.26 -10.09
N ALA A 20 11.76 5.35 -10.63
CA ALA A 20 12.25 4.26 -11.47
C ALA A 20 12.61 4.70 -12.90
N GLY A 21 11.84 5.61 -13.49
CA GLY A 21 11.98 5.99 -14.90
C GLY A 21 11.58 7.43 -15.21
N GLY A 22 11.49 8.29 -14.20
CA GLY A 22 11.21 9.71 -14.39
C GLY A 22 9.79 10.01 -14.88
N PRO A 23 9.56 11.25 -15.36
CA PRO A 23 8.24 11.68 -15.82
C PRO A 23 7.75 10.90 -17.04
N ASP A 24 8.66 10.46 -17.90
CA ASP A 24 8.34 9.70 -19.12
C ASP A 24 7.67 8.37 -18.77
N LEU A 25 8.19 7.65 -17.78
CA LEU A 25 7.57 6.40 -17.33
C LEU A 25 6.19 6.63 -16.68
N VAL A 26 6.01 7.73 -15.95
CA VAL A 26 4.71 8.08 -15.37
C VAL A 26 3.70 8.39 -16.47
N GLN A 27 4.07 9.17 -17.48
CA GLN A 27 3.23 9.50 -18.63
C GLN A 27 2.89 8.25 -19.44
N GLU A 28 3.87 7.40 -19.68
CA GLU A 28 3.68 6.13 -20.40
C GLU A 28 2.62 5.26 -19.70
N VAL A 29 2.77 5.02 -18.39
CA VAL A 29 1.90 4.09 -17.67
C VAL A 29 0.51 4.66 -17.40
N TYR A 30 0.40 5.92 -16.95
CA TYR A 30 -0.86 6.50 -16.47
C TYR A 30 -1.59 7.37 -17.50
N VAL A 31 -0.97 7.69 -18.64
CA VAL A 31 -1.61 8.51 -19.68
C VAL A 31 -1.65 7.74 -20.99
N HIS A 32 -0.49 7.41 -21.57
CA HIS A 32 -0.45 6.74 -22.88
C HIS A 32 -1.12 5.36 -22.84
N LYS A 33 -0.67 4.47 -21.96
CA LYS A 33 -1.22 3.13 -21.83
C LYS A 33 -2.66 3.09 -21.34
N VAL A 34 -3.09 4.10 -20.57
CA VAL A 34 -4.51 4.23 -20.20
C VAL A 34 -5.35 4.55 -21.42
N HIS A 35 -4.88 5.47 -22.27
CA HIS A 35 -5.54 5.81 -23.53
C HIS A 35 -5.56 4.62 -24.51
N THR A 36 -4.48 3.85 -24.63
CA THR A 36 -4.41 2.70 -25.55
C THR A 36 -5.10 1.44 -24.99
N GLY A 37 -5.47 1.45 -23.71
CA GLY A 37 -6.13 0.31 -23.04
C GLY A 37 -5.16 -0.74 -22.48
N GLU A 38 -3.85 -0.56 -22.67
CA GLU A 38 -2.80 -1.43 -22.11
C GLU A 38 -2.71 -1.31 -20.58
N THR A 39 -3.02 -0.13 -20.02
CA THR A 39 -3.20 0.07 -18.58
C THR A 39 -4.67 0.22 -18.26
N GLN A 40 -5.24 -0.78 -17.58
CA GLN A 40 -6.57 -0.65 -16.98
C GLN A 40 -6.47 -0.02 -15.59
N LEU A 41 -7.24 1.04 -15.36
CA LEU A 41 -7.42 1.60 -14.02
C LEU A 41 -8.44 0.78 -13.24
N THR A 42 -8.18 0.58 -11.94
CA THR A 42 -9.19 -0.01 -11.05
C THR A 42 -10.36 0.94 -10.86
N HIS A 43 -11.56 0.38 -10.71
CA HIS A 43 -12.80 1.17 -10.62
C HIS A 43 -13.35 1.21 -9.20
N ILE A 44 -13.07 0.18 -8.41
CA ILE A 44 -13.55 0.06 -7.03
C ILE A 44 -12.40 0.36 -6.07
N HIS A 45 -11.32 -0.43 -6.16
CA HIS A 45 -10.17 -0.39 -5.26
C HIS A 45 -9.04 -1.24 -5.86
N HIS A 46 -7.78 -0.96 -5.52
CA HIS A 46 -6.59 -1.67 -5.99
C HIS A 46 -6.59 -3.16 -5.68
N ARG A 47 -7.37 -3.57 -4.67
CA ARG A 47 -7.69 -4.98 -4.35
C ARG A 47 -8.48 -5.71 -5.45
N GLN A 48 -8.92 -5.00 -6.49
CA GLN A 48 -9.43 -5.57 -7.73
C GLN A 48 -8.30 -6.19 -8.58
N SER A 49 -7.05 -5.72 -8.44
CA SER A 49 -5.94 -6.13 -9.32
C SER A 49 -5.69 -7.65 -9.33
N PRO A 50 -5.63 -8.37 -8.18
CA PRO A 50 -5.47 -9.83 -8.19
C PRO A 50 -6.50 -10.56 -9.05
N MET A 51 -7.77 -10.11 -9.01
CA MET A 51 -8.83 -10.70 -9.83
C MET A 51 -8.61 -10.43 -11.32
N THR A 52 -8.16 -9.23 -11.68
CA THR A 52 -7.81 -8.89 -13.07
C THR A 52 -6.69 -9.79 -13.60
N LEU A 53 -5.65 -10.05 -12.78
CA LEU A 53 -4.54 -10.94 -13.12
C LEU A 53 -5.01 -12.39 -13.30
N MET A 54 -5.77 -12.92 -12.33
CA MET A 54 -6.28 -14.29 -12.39
C MET A 54 -7.24 -14.54 -13.56
N LYS A 55 -7.90 -13.48 -14.07
CA LYS A 55 -8.74 -13.54 -15.27
C LYS A 55 -7.96 -13.41 -16.59
N GLY A 56 -6.63 -13.24 -16.53
CA GLY A 56 -5.79 -13.03 -17.71
C GLY A 56 -6.05 -11.70 -18.42
N LEU A 57 -6.61 -10.71 -17.71
CA LEU A 57 -6.93 -9.39 -18.29
C LEU A 57 -5.78 -8.38 -18.16
N ALA A 58 -4.75 -8.73 -17.39
CA ALA A 58 -3.52 -7.95 -17.26
C ALA A 58 -2.37 -8.90 -16.87
N ASP A 59 -1.14 -8.55 -17.27
CA ASP A 59 0.05 -9.33 -16.93
C ASP A 59 0.63 -8.97 -15.55
N ALA A 60 0.41 -7.73 -15.10
CA ALA A 60 0.95 -7.22 -13.84
C ALA A 60 0.06 -6.14 -13.21
N GLY A 61 0.17 -6.00 -11.89
CA GLY A 61 -0.48 -4.95 -11.11
C GLY A 61 0.41 -4.52 -9.96
N VAL A 62 0.25 -3.27 -9.50
CA VAL A 62 1.02 -2.73 -8.38
C VAL A 62 0.08 -2.54 -7.19
N THR A 63 0.41 -3.17 -6.07
CA THR A 63 -0.36 -3.18 -4.82
C THR A 63 0.57 -2.97 -3.61
N TRP A 64 0.03 -3.02 -2.39
CA TRP A 64 0.86 -3.12 -1.19
C TRP A 64 1.47 -4.52 -1.06
N GLN A 65 2.67 -4.62 -0.47
CA GLN A 65 3.36 -5.90 -0.25
C GLN A 65 2.50 -6.89 0.54
N SER A 66 1.85 -6.42 1.61
CA SER A 66 0.97 -7.23 2.45
C SER A 66 -0.17 -7.90 1.68
N GLU A 67 -0.68 -7.23 0.63
CA GLU A 67 -1.75 -7.78 -0.20
C GLU A 67 -1.24 -8.85 -1.14
N ALA A 68 -0.02 -8.69 -1.68
CA ALA A 68 0.57 -9.69 -2.54
C ALA A 68 0.91 -10.97 -1.74
N ILE A 69 1.50 -10.82 -0.55
CA ILE A 69 1.75 -11.93 0.39
C ILE A 69 0.44 -12.66 0.72
N PHE A 70 -0.62 -11.92 1.07
CA PHE A 70 -1.92 -12.53 1.37
C PHE A 70 -2.45 -13.37 0.19
N GLN A 71 -2.32 -12.90 -1.05
CA GLN A 71 -2.79 -13.65 -2.21
C GLN A 71 -2.00 -14.95 -2.42
N GLU A 72 -0.69 -14.93 -2.20
CA GLU A 72 0.15 -16.14 -2.26
C GLU A 72 -0.22 -17.14 -1.17
N GLU A 73 -0.40 -16.68 0.07
CA GLU A 73 -0.75 -17.55 1.21
C GLU A 73 -2.14 -18.17 1.08
N THR A 74 -3.06 -17.49 0.40
CA THR A 74 -4.38 -18.05 0.08
C THR A 74 -4.35 -19.04 -1.08
N GLY A 75 -3.19 -19.27 -1.71
CA GLY A 75 -3.01 -20.25 -2.79
C GLY A 75 -3.50 -19.77 -4.15
N ASN A 76 -3.69 -18.47 -4.35
CA ASN A 76 -4.06 -17.93 -5.65
C ASN A 76 -2.85 -18.01 -6.62
N PRO A 77 -3.08 -18.23 -7.92
CA PRO A 77 -2.02 -18.45 -8.90
C PRO A 77 -1.38 -17.13 -9.37
N ILE A 78 -0.95 -16.31 -8.41
CA ILE A 78 -0.22 -15.06 -8.66
C ILE A 78 0.96 -14.98 -7.70
N THR A 79 2.03 -14.33 -8.14
CA THR A 79 3.23 -14.12 -7.34
C THR A 79 3.64 -12.66 -7.35
N HIS A 80 4.33 -12.22 -6.30
CA HIS A 80 4.89 -10.88 -6.23
C HIS A 80 6.30 -10.81 -6.81
N VAL A 81 6.67 -9.62 -7.25
CA VAL A 81 8.04 -9.25 -7.61
C VAL A 81 8.43 -8.08 -6.74
N GLU A 82 9.56 -8.21 -6.04
CA GLU A 82 10.08 -7.15 -5.19
C GLU A 82 10.51 -5.94 -6.01
N ILE A 83 10.03 -4.76 -5.63
CA ILE A 83 10.45 -3.49 -6.22
C ILE A 83 11.71 -3.02 -5.45
N PRO A 84 12.84 -2.76 -6.13
CA PRO A 84 14.06 -2.30 -5.48
C PRO A 84 13.82 -1.09 -4.57
N ALA A 85 14.45 -1.06 -3.39
CA ALA A 85 14.22 -0.02 -2.40
C ALA A 85 14.48 1.42 -2.92
N THR A 86 15.40 1.57 -3.87
CA THR A 86 15.70 2.85 -4.54
C THR A 86 14.57 3.34 -5.45
N GLN A 87 13.70 2.44 -5.90
CA GLN A 87 12.56 2.70 -6.78
C GLN A 87 11.22 2.64 -6.03
N ASN A 88 11.18 1.99 -4.87
CA ASN A 88 9.96 1.75 -4.11
C ASN A 88 9.52 2.97 -3.27
N ALA A 89 8.31 2.92 -2.73
CA ALA A 89 7.76 3.89 -1.79
C ALA A 89 7.26 3.18 -0.52
N THR A 90 7.66 3.69 0.64
CA THR A 90 7.22 3.18 1.95
C THR A 90 6.13 4.07 2.52
N ALA A 91 5.00 3.48 2.89
CA ALA A 91 3.92 4.19 3.56
C ALA A 91 3.97 3.99 5.09
N ILE A 92 3.53 5.01 5.82
CA ILE A 92 3.36 4.97 7.27
C ILE A 92 1.87 4.73 7.55
N TYR A 93 1.59 3.70 8.34
CA TYR A 93 0.24 3.39 8.82
C TYR A 93 0.07 3.95 10.23
N ALA A 94 -1.07 4.58 10.50
CA ALA A 94 -1.39 5.15 11.79
C ALA A 94 -2.79 4.70 12.24
N ALA A 95 -2.95 4.54 13.56
CA ALA A 95 -4.23 4.30 14.20
C ALA A 95 -4.53 5.46 15.15
N GLY A 96 -5.77 5.95 15.14
CA GLY A 96 -6.20 7.05 15.98
C GLY A 96 -7.60 6.82 16.52
N VAL A 97 -7.85 7.29 17.74
CA VAL A 97 -9.19 7.29 18.35
C VAL A 97 -9.97 8.48 17.79
N VAL A 98 -11.15 8.22 17.22
CA VAL A 98 -12.02 9.25 16.66
C VAL A 98 -12.59 10.12 17.81
N LYS A 99 -12.54 11.45 17.64
CA LYS A 99 -13.15 12.39 18.59
C LYS A 99 -14.65 12.13 18.71
N GLY A 100 -15.14 11.95 19.92
CA GLY A 100 -16.57 11.66 20.17
C GLY A 100 -16.97 10.21 19.85
N ALA A 101 -16.01 9.28 19.72
CA ALA A 101 -16.32 7.86 19.58
C ALA A 101 -17.26 7.39 20.72
N PRO A 102 -18.29 6.57 20.42
CA PRO A 102 -19.26 6.13 21.42
C PRO A 102 -18.65 5.26 22.53
N HIS A 103 -17.49 4.64 22.25
CA HIS A 103 -16.75 3.79 23.19
C HIS A 103 -15.26 4.17 23.22
N PRO A 104 -14.89 5.32 23.84
CA PRO A 104 -13.52 5.85 23.75
C PRO A 104 -12.48 4.96 24.45
N GLN A 105 -12.87 4.31 25.56
CA GLN A 105 -11.99 3.38 26.27
C GLN A 105 -11.67 2.13 25.43
N THR A 106 -12.68 1.55 24.79
CA THR A 106 -12.49 0.40 23.88
C THR A 106 -11.66 0.78 22.66
N ALA A 107 -11.89 1.97 22.09
CA ALA A 107 -11.09 2.47 20.98
C ALA A 107 -9.61 2.65 21.39
N GLN A 108 -9.34 3.16 22.59
CA GLN A 108 -7.99 3.30 23.11
C GLN A 108 -7.34 1.93 23.35
N ALA A 109 -8.05 0.99 23.99
CA ALA A 109 -7.56 -0.36 24.21
C ALA A 109 -7.20 -1.08 22.89
N TRP A 110 -7.96 -0.83 21.82
CA TRP A 110 -7.64 -1.34 20.48
C TRP A 110 -6.34 -0.74 19.92
N VAL A 111 -6.16 0.58 20.02
CA VAL A 111 -4.91 1.25 19.58
C VAL A 111 -3.71 0.73 20.37
N ASP A 112 -3.86 0.51 21.68
CA ASP A 112 -2.80 -0.05 22.52
C ASP A 112 -2.49 -1.50 22.15
N PHE A 113 -3.51 -2.30 21.84
CA PHE A 113 -3.33 -3.67 21.33
C PHE A 113 -2.53 -3.69 20.02
N LEU A 114 -2.79 -2.79 19.08
CA LEU A 114 -2.04 -2.71 17.80
C LEU A 114 -0.54 -2.46 18.00
N LYS A 115 -0.13 -1.88 19.13
CA LYS A 115 1.28 -1.66 19.50
C LYS A 115 1.91 -2.83 20.27
N SER A 116 1.11 -3.81 20.71
CA SER A 116 1.61 -4.95 21.49
C SER A 116 2.55 -5.83 20.66
N PRO A 117 3.48 -6.58 21.29
CA PRO A 117 4.36 -7.52 20.60
C PRO A 117 3.59 -8.54 19.74
N LYS A 118 2.41 -8.98 20.23
CA LYS A 118 1.55 -9.91 19.50
C LYS A 118 1.04 -9.32 18.19
N ALA A 119 0.52 -8.09 18.20
CA ALA A 119 0.05 -7.44 16.99
C ALA A 119 1.21 -7.12 16.04
N GLN A 120 2.35 -6.66 16.57
CA GLN A 120 3.54 -6.38 15.76
C GLN A 120 4.08 -7.64 15.06
N ALA A 121 4.02 -8.81 15.70
CA ALA A 121 4.39 -10.08 15.07
C ALA A 121 3.46 -10.43 13.90
N ILE A 122 2.14 -10.20 14.05
CA ILE A 122 1.16 -10.39 12.96
C ILE A 122 1.43 -9.43 11.80
N PHE A 123 1.73 -8.17 12.10
CA PHE A 123 2.09 -7.18 11.06
C PHE A 123 3.38 -7.56 10.32
N ALA A 124 4.41 -8.00 11.06
CA ALA A 124 5.69 -8.40 10.49
C ALA A 124 5.56 -9.57 9.50
N HIS A 125 4.67 -10.53 9.79
CA HIS A 125 4.34 -11.63 8.88
C HIS A 125 3.92 -11.14 7.48
N TYR A 126 3.15 -10.04 7.42
CA TYR A 126 2.72 -9.41 6.16
C TYR A 126 3.67 -8.30 5.65
N GLY A 127 4.93 -8.30 6.08
CA GLY A 127 5.96 -7.39 5.59
C GLY A 127 5.97 -5.98 6.20
N PHE A 128 5.09 -5.71 7.17
CA PHE A 128 5.13 -4.43 7.88
C PHE A 128 6.35 -4.37 8.82
N LYS A 129 6.84 -3.15 9.05
CA LYS A 129 7.91 -2.90 10.00
C LYS A 129 7.36 -2.02 11.13
N PRO A 130 7.83 -2.23 12.39
CA PRO A 130 7.51 -1.31 13.47
C PRO A 130 7.87 0.11 13.05
N TYR A 131 6.99 1.07 13.35
CA TYR A 131 7.34 2.47 13.21
C TYR A 131 8.43 2.79 14.24
N PRO A 132 9.57 3.38 13.84
CA PRO A 132 10.62 3.73 14.79
C PRO A 132 10.03 4.64 15.85
N GLU A 133 10.18 4.28 17.13
CA GLU A 133 9.86 5.21 18.20
C GLU A 133 10.70 6.48 18.00
N ALA A 134 10.08 7.64 18.19
CA ALA A 134 10.82 8.88 18.24
C ALA A 134 11.80 8.79 19.41
N THR A 135 13.04 8.39 19.14
CA THR A 135 14.15 8.64 20.03
C THR A 135 14.31 10.16 20.11
N ASP A 136 13.82 10.68 21.22
CA ASP A 136 13.91 12.06 21.69
C ASP A 136 12.77 13.02 21.28
N LYS A 137 12.02 13.48 22.29
CA LYS A 137 10.94 14.48 22.19
C LYS A 137 11.47 15.93 22.10
N SER A 138 12.77 16.11 21.92
CA SER A 138 13.43 17.42 21.87
C SER A 138 13.34 18.12 20.49
N SER A 139 12.93 17.45 19.42
CA SER A 139 13.00 18.03 18.06
C SER A 139 11.69 18.54 17.44
N ILE A 140 10.54 18.46 18.15
CA ILE A 140 9.24 18.93 17.61
C ILE A 140 8.99 20.44 17.85
N LEU A 141 10.04 21.21 18.16
CA LEU A 141 9.99 22.67 18.14
C LEU A 141 11.10 23.22 17.25
N ARG A 142 10.92 23.14 15.92
CA ARG A 142 11.45 24.11 14.95
C ARG A 142 10.50 24.23 13.77
#